data_AF-C9RE44-F1
#
_entry.id   AF-C9RE44-F1
#
_cell.length_a   1.000
_cell.length_b   1.000
_cell.length_c   1.000
_cell.angle_alpha   90.00
_cell.angle_beta   90.00
_cell.angle_gamma   90.00
#
_symmetry.space_group_name_H-M   'P 1'
#
loop_
_entity.id
_entity.type
_entity.pdbx_description
1 polymer ?
#
loop_
_entity_poly.entity_id
_entity_poly.type
_entity_poly.pdbx_seq_one_letter_code
_entity_poly.pdbx_strand_id
1 'polypeptide(L)'
;MVKYKDLFEHRNLKNLHVVLTSMIAEFSTLGILNQGTTNIIGSGVGKKIAKCLKETVKEFPKDDKKLIEFLINFCDMCDEYIIEDDKIGIKIDKCKYCPKQIGEAEIPGSACPIPSILASCMEELTNKPYKIKLWDKNKVIIKENGYCWFRIK
;
A
#
# COMPACT_ATOMS: atom_id res chain seq x y z
N MET A 1 -1.97 -13.85 -19.91
CA MET A 1 -2.50 -13.93 -18.54
C MET A 1 -1.42 -14.55 -17.67
N VAL A 2 -1.01 -13.87 -16.59
CA VAL A 2 -0.12 -14.48 -15.59
C VAL A 2 -0.94 -15.54 -14.85
N LYS A 3 -0.42 -16.76 -14.68
CA LYS A 3 -1.17 -17.78 -13.94
C LYS A 3 -1.12 -17.44 -12.45
N TYR A 4 -2.24 -17.59 -11.74
CA TYR A 4 -2.28 -17.35 -10.29
C TYR A 4 -1.23 -18.17 -9.54
N LYS A 5 -0.95 -19.41 -9.98
CA LYS A 5 0.14 -20.23 -9.41
C LYS A 5 1.47 -19.48 -9.36
N ASP A 6 1.86 -18.84 -10.47
CA ASP A 6 3.10 -18.09 -10.57
C ASP A 6 3.07 -16.85 -9.65
N LEU A 7 1.91 -16.18 -9.52
CA LEU A 7 1.75 -15.06 -8.59
C LEU A 7 1.92 -15.51 -7.13
N PHE A 8 1.33 -16.65 -6.75
CA PHE A 8 1.46 -17.20 -5.41
C PHE A 8 2.91 -17.53 -5.06
N GLU A 9 3.62 -18.21 -5.97
CA GLU A 9 5.01 -18.61 -5.76
C GLU A 9 5.96 -17.40 -5.74
N HIS A 10 5.84 -16.46 -6.69
CA HIS A 10 6.79 -15.35 -6.81
C HIS A 10 6.58 -14.20 -5.82
N ARG A 11 5.35 -14.01 -5.32
CA ARG A 11 4.97 -12.95 -4.36
C ARG A 11 4.66 -13.47 -2.97
N ASN A 12 4.79 -14.77 -2.72
CA ASN A 12 4.40 -15.40 -1.46
C ASN A 12 2.98 -14.98 -1.01
N LEU A 13 2.00 -15.12 -1.93
CA LEU A 13 0.63 -14.67 -1.66
C LEU A 13 -0.08 -15.59 -0.66
N LYS A 14 -0.88 -14.99 0.21
CA LYS A 14 -1.87 -15.65 1.04
C LYS A 14 -3.25 -15.46 0.43
N ASN A 15 -4.19 -16.36 0.75
CA ASN A 15 -5.56 -16.29 0.24
C ASN A 15 -6.23 -14.93 0.55
N LEU A 16 -5.94 -14.33 1.70
CA LEU A 16 -6.46 -13.01 2.06
C LEU A 16 -5.97 -11.88 1.15
N HIS A 17 -4.76 -11.98 0.57
CA HIS A 17 -4.28 -10.99 -0.41
C HIS A 17 -5.11 -11.04 -1.69
N VAL A 18 -5.50 -12.24 -2.14
CA VAL A 18 -6.40 -12.40 -3.29
C VAL A 18 -7.75 -11.79 -2.98
N VAL A 19 -8.36 -12.15 -1.84
CA VAL A 19 -9.66 -11.59 -1.41
C VAL A 19 -9.61 -10.05 -1.37
N LEU A 20 -8.59 -9.47 -0.73
CA LEU A 20 -8.44 -8.02 -0.62
C LEU A 20 -8.30 -7.35 -1.99
N THR A 21 -7.39 -7.86 -2.82
CA THR A 21 -7.08 -7.22 -4.11
C THR A 21 -8.20 -7.38 -5.12
N SER A 22 -8.89 -8.53 -5.14
CA SER A 22 -10.10 -8.74 -5.95
C SER A 22 -11.25 -7.83 -5.49
N MET A 23 -11.48 -7.70 -4.18
CA MET A 23 -12.52 -6.80 -3.66
C MET A 23 -12.24 -5.33 -4.06
N ILE A 24 -10.98 -4.88 -3.95
CA ILE A 24 -10.61 -3.53 -4.40
C ILE A 24 -10.77 -3.41 -5.92
N ALA A 25 -10.41 -4.43 -6.68
CA ALA A 25 -10.53 -4.43 -8.13
C ALA A 25 -11.99 -4.33 -8.61
N GLU A 26 -12.94 -4.97 -7.94
CA GLU A 26 -14.37 -4.86 -8.27
C GLU A 26 -14.90 -3.43 -8.16
N PHE A 27 -14.28 -2.57 -7.36
CA PHE A 27 -14.63 -1.14 -7.37
C PHE A 27 -14.32 -0.46 -8.72
N SER A 28 -13.48 -1.05 -9.58
CA SER A 28 -13.25 -0.54 -10.93
C SER A 28 -14.42 -0.81 -11.87
N THR A 29 -15.10 -1.95 -11.73
CA THR A 29 -16.25 -2.32 -12.56
C THR A 29 -17.45 -1.40 -12.29
N LEU A 30 -17.51 -0.82 -11.08
CA LEU A 30 -18.47 0.19 -10.66
C LEU A 30 -18.07 1.63 -11.04
N GLY A 31 -16.91 1.83 -11.68
CA GLY A 31 -16.41 3.16 -12.05
C GLY A 31 -15.95 4.03 -10.88
N ILE A 32 -15.85 3.48 -9.67
CA ILE A 32 -15.50 4.25 -8.45
C ILE A 32 -14.01 4.15 -8.09
N LEU A 33 -13.28 3.15 -8.62
CA LEU A 33 -11.86 2.97 -8.33
C LEU A 33 -11.00 3.97 -9.11
N ASN A 34 -10.72 5.10 -8.46
CA ASN A 34 -9.72 6.08 -8.87
C ASN A 34 -8.76 6.38 -7.70
N GLN A 35 -7.74 7.21 -7.94
CA GLN A 35 -6.75 7.55 -6.89
C GLN A 35 -7.38 8.25 -5.68
N GLY A 36 -8.41 9.08 -5.87
CA GLY A 36 -9.13 9.75 -4.80
C GLY A 36 -9.86 8.77 -3.88
N THR A 37 -10.70 7.90 -4.45
CA THR A 37 -11.41 6.84 -3.70
C THR A 37 -10.42 5.91 -3.02
N THR A 38 -9.32 5.56 -3.69
CA THR A 38 -8.27 4.71 -3.13
C THR A 38 -7.59 5.36 -1.92
N ASN A 39 -7.35 6.67 -1.98
CA ASN A 39 -6.79 7.42 -0.85
C ASN A 39 -7.74 7.43 0.35
N ILE A 40 -9.04 7.63 0.11
CA ILE A 40 -10.07 7.61 1.15
C ILE A 40 -10.15 6.23 1.81
N ILE A 41 -10.26 5.17 1.02
CA ILE A 41 -10.31 3.79 1.52
C ILE A 41 -9.04 3.46 2.30
N GLY A 42 -7.86 3.72 1.71
CA GLY A 42 -6.59 3.41 2.38
C GLY A 42 -6.39 4.20 3.66
N SER A 43 -6.79 5.47 3.73
CA SER A 43 -6.78 6.25 4.98
C SER A 43 -7.71 5.64 6.05
N GLY A 44 -8.92 5.23 5.65
CA GLY A 44 -9.86 4.58 6.55
C GLY A 44 -9.40 3.20 7.04
N VAL A 45 -8.60 2.48 6.24
CA VAL A 45 -7.98 1.21 6.60
C VAL A 45 -6.80 1.44 7.56
N GLY A 46 -5.88 2.37 7.25
CA GLY A 46 -4.70 2.62 8.08
C GLY A 46 -5.04 3.11 9.48
N LYS A 47 -6.09 3.92 9.65
CA LYS A 47 -6.61 4.30 10.98
C LYS A 47 -7.08 3.10 11.81
N LYS A 48 -7.77 2.15 11.19
CA LYS A 48 -8.23 0.93 11.88
C LYS A 48 -7.05 0.01 12.24
N ILE A 49 -6.05 -0.08 11.36
CA ILE A 49 -4.80 -0.81 11.64
C ILE A 49 -4.08 -0.17 12.82
N ALA A 50 -3.95 1.16 12.86
CA ALA A 50 -3.32 1.86 13.98
C ALA A 50 -4.08 1.63 15.30
N LYS A 51 -5.41 1.64 15.29
CA LYS A 51 -6.22 1.26 16.46
C LYS A 51 -5.91 -0.17 16.92
N CYS A 52 -5.90 -1.13 16.00
CA CYS A 52 -5.54 -2.51 16.29
C CYS A 52 -4.14 -2.61 16.92
N LEU A 53 -3.14 -1.92 16.35
CA LEU A 53 -1.77 -1.90 16.86
C LEU A 53 -1.67 -1.34 18.27
N LYS A 54 -2.37 -0.23 18.57
CA LYS A 54 -2.43 0.36 19.92
C LYS A 54 -2.98 -0.60 20.97
N GLU A 55 -3.86 -1.53 20.59
CA GLU A 55 -4.51 -2.49 21.49
C GLU A 55 -3.78 -3.84 21.56
N THR A 56 -3.05 -4.24 20.51
CA THR A 56 -2.51 -5.60 20.36
C THR A 56 -0.99 -5.68 20.42
N VAL A 57 -0.28 -4.58 20.23
CA VAL A 57 1.18 -4.54 20.21
C VAL A 57 1.69 -3.70 21.39
N LYS A 58 2.63 -4.27 22.15
CA LYS A 58 3.19 -3.63 23.35
C LYS A 58 3.92 -2.32 23.03
N GLU A 59 4.71 -2.32 21.96
CA GLU A 59 5.48 -1.15 21.51
C GLU A 59 5.75 -1.24 20.00
N PHE A 60 5.75 -0.10 19.32
CA PHE A 60 6.10 0.03 17.91
C PHE A 60 7.20 1.09 17.73
N PRO A 61 7.96 1.05 16.62
CA PRO A 61 9.07 1.98 16.42
C PRO A 61 8.63 3.44 16.38
N LYS A 62 9.43 4.32 16.99
CA LYS A 62 9.22 5.78 16.98
C LYS A 62 9.94 6.50 15.83
N ASP A 63 10.96 5.85 15.27
CA ASP A 63 11.66 6.31 14.08
C ASP A 63 10.80 6.04 12.84
N ASP A 64 10.62 7.04 11.99
CA ASP A 64 9.65 7.00 10.89
C ASP A 64 10.00 5.91 9.87
N LYS A 65 11.29 5.72 9.55
CA LYS A 65 11.75 4.66 8.64
C LYS A 65 11.47 3.29 9.22
N LYS A 66 11.86 3.05 10.47
CA LYS A 66 11.58 1.77 11.16
C LYS A 66 10.09 1.52 11.34
N LEU A 67 9.29 2.57 11.52
CA LEU A 67 7.84 2.45 11.60
C LEU A 67 7.24 2.01 10.27
N ILE A 68 7.71 2.55 9.14
CA ILE A 68 7.30 2.11 7.80
C ILE A 68 7.67 0.63 7.58
N GLU A 69 8.90 0.23 7.91
CA GLU A 69 9.35 -1.18 7.83
C GLU A 69 8.45 -2.09 8.66
N PHE A 70 8.17 -1.69 9.91
CA PHE A 70 7.27 -2.41 10.80
C PHE A 70 5.87 -2.55 10.20
N LEU A 71 5.28 -1.48 9.65
CA LEU A 71 3.94 -1.50 9.08
C LEU A 71 3.84 -2.33 7.81
N ILE A 72 4.85 -2.27 6.93
CA ILE A 72 4.94 -3.11 5.73
C ILE A 72 4.92 -4.58 6.11
N ASN A 73 5.71 -4.96 7.13
CA ASN A 73 5.80 -6.33 7.62
C ASN A 73 4.53 -6.78 8.36
N PHE A 74 4.01 -5.94 9.26
CA PHE A 74 2.80 -6.23 10.04
C PHE A 74 1.59 -6.47 9.13
N CYS A 75 1.46 -5.67 8.07
CA CYS A 75 0.36 -5.79 7.11
C CYS A 75 0.66 -6.75 5.95
N ASP A 76 1.83 -7.40 5.93
CA ASP A 76 2.24 -8.33 4.87
C ASP A 76 2.09 -7.73 3.45
N MET A 77 2.55 -6.48 3.26
CA MET A 77 2.28 -5.72 2.02
C MET A 77 3.16 -6.15 0.83
N CYS A 78 4.43 -6.48 1.08
CA CYS A 78 5.41 -6.87 0.07
C CYS A 78 6.66 -7.51 0.70
N ASP A 79 7.38 -8.32 -0.08
CA ASP A 79 8.64 -8.94 0.37
C ASP A 79 9.89 -8.09 0.08
N GLU A 80 9.82 -7.21 -0.94
CA GLU A 80 10.95 -6.37 -1.35
C GLU A 80 10.54 -4.91 -1.49
N TYR A 81 11.24 -4.04 -0.76
CA TYR A 81 11.04 -2.60 -0.77
C TYR A 81 12.33 -1.85 -0.40
N ILE A 82 12.37 -0.57 -0.72
CA ILE A 82 13.47 0.37 -0.42
C ILE A 82 12.87 1.61 0.24
N ILE A 83 13.55 2.16 1.24
CA ILE A 83 13.19 3.43 1.88
C ILE A 83 14.41 4.37 1.83
N GLU A 84 14.23 5.49 1.13
CA GLU A 84 15.23 6.58 0.94
C GLU A 84 14.61 7.90 1.40
N ASP A 85 14.98 8.38 2.59
CA ASP A 85 14.39 9.57 3.22
C ASP A 85 12.85 9.54 3.24
N ASP A 86 12.19 10.38 2.43
CA ASP A 86 10.74 10.47 2.30
C ASP A 86 10.17 9.57 1.18
N LYS A 87 11.02 8.85 0.43
CA LYS A 87 10.64 7.98 -0.68
C LYS A 87 10.57 6.52 -0.23
N ILE A 88 9.50 5.85 -0.63
CA ILE A 88 9.29 4.43 -0.43
C ILE A 88 9.08 3.79 -1.80
N GLY A 89 9.92 2.83 -2.14
CA GLY A 89 9.85 2.06 -3.38
C GLY A 89 9.45 0.62 -3.08
N ILE A 90 8.31 0.17 -3.61
CA ILE A 90 7.88 -1.22 -3.49
C ILE A 90 8.14 -1.93 -4.80
N LYS A 91 8.83 -3.07 -4.77
CA LYS A 91 9.15 -3.83 -5.98
C LYS A 91 7.86 -4.32 -6.63
N ILE A 92 7.69 -4.03 -7.92
CA ILE A 92 6.41 -4.22 -8.63
C ILE A 92 5.94 -5.67 -8.59
N ASP A 93 6.85 -6.60 -8.85
CA ASP A 93 6.59 -8.04 -8.89
C ASP A 93 6.58 -8.72 -7.52
N LYS A 94 6.76 -7.96 -6.44
CA LYS A 94 6.72 -8.44 -5.04
C LYS A 94 5.62 -7.79 -4.20
N CYS A 95 4.87 -6.85 -4.78
CA CYS A 95 3.72 -6.22 -4.12
C CYS A 95 2.55 -7.22 -4.01
N LYS A 96 2.03 -7.40 -2.80
CA LYS A 96 0.91 -8.31 -2.48
C LYS A 96 -0.46 -7.61 -2.53
N TYR A 97 -0.46 -6.28 -2.67
CA TYR A 97 -1.65 -5.43 -2.59
C TYR A 97 -2.01 -4.79 -3.94
N CYS A 98 -1.50 -5.31 -5.06
CA CYS A 98 -1.68 -4.71 -6.38
C CYS A 98 -3.06 -5.04 -6.98
N PRO A 99 -4.01 -4.09 -7.08
CA PRO A 99 -5.33 -4.39 -7.63
C PRO A 99 -5.28 -4.73 -9.13
N LYS A 100 -4.29 -4.22 -9.86
CA LYS A 100 -4.11 -4.48 -11.30
C LYS A 100 -3.55 -5.86 -11.60
N GLN A 101 -2.52 -6.27 -10.86
CA GLN A 101 -1.76 -7.50 -11.19
C GLN A 101 -2.32 -8.74 -10.50
N ILE A 102 -3.02 -8.59 -9.38
CA ILE A 102 -3.58 -9.70 -8.60
C ILE A 102 -5.11 -9.69 -8.69
N GLY A 103 -5.73 -8.52 -8.55
CA GLY A 103 -7.17 -8.34 -8.68
C GLY A 103 -7.66 -8.08 -10.11
N GLU A 104 -6.75 -8.01 -11.09
CA GLU A 104 -7.07 -7.83 -12.52
C GLU A 104 -7.84 -6.54 -12.87
N ALA A 105 -7.75 -5.50 -12.01
CA ALA A 105 -8.45 -4.23 -12.23
C ALA A 105 -7.99 -3.48 -13.50
N GLU A 106 -8.95 -3.12 -14.35
CA GLU A 106 -8.73 -2.30 -15.55
C GLU A 106 -9.02 -0.82 -15.25
N ILE A 107 -8.00 -0.08 -14.79
CA ILE A 107 -8.15 1.34 -14.44
C ILE A 107 -7.09 2.25 -15.07
N PRO A 108 -7.44 3.50 -15.42
CA PRO A 108 -6.47 4.51 -15.81
C PRO A 108 -5.62 4.93 -14.59
N GLY A 109 -4.30 5.05 -14.77
CA GLY A 109 -3.38 5.54 -13.73
C GLY A 109 -3.03 4.52 -12.62
N SER A 110 -2.71 5.04 -11.42
CA SER A 110 -2.47 4.24 -10.22
C SER A 110 -3.68 4.29 -9.29
N ALA A 111 -4.03 3.15 -8.67
CA ALA A 111 -4.96 3.08 -7.54
C ALA A 111 -4.36 2.15 -6.48
N CYS A 112 -3.17 2.51 -6.00
CA CYS A 112 -2.54 1.73 -4.94
C CYS A 112 -2.98 2.27 -3.58
N PRO A 113 -3.48 1.41 -2.68
CA PRO A 113 -3.90 1.82 -1.34
C PRO A 113 -2.74 1.97 -0.35
N ILE A 114 -1.56 1.40 -0.64
CA ILE A 114 -0.43 1.35 0.30
C ILE A 114 0.00 2.75 0.79
N PRO A 115 0.19 3.77 -0.07
CA PRO A 115 0.65 5.07 0.40
C PRO A 115 -0.29 5.71 1.44
N SER A 116 -1.60 5.60 1.24
CA SER A 116 -2.61 6.18 2.13
C SER A 116 -2.80 5.36 3.39
N ILE A 117 -2.68 4.03 3.30
CA ILE A 117 -2.64 3.15 4.47
C ILE A 117 -1.46 3.53 5.37
N LEU A 118 -0.25 3.59 4.83
CA LEU A 118 0.95 3.90 5.62
C LEU A 118 0.88 5.31 6.23
N ALA A 119 0.61 6.34 5.43
CA ALA A 119 0.56 7.71 5.92
C ALA A 119 -0.45 7.90 7.06
N SER A 120 -1.67 7.36 6.89
CA SER A 120 -2.72 7.47 7.90
C SER A 120 -2.43 6.64 9.16
N CYS A 121 -1.77 5.48 9.01
CA CYS A 121 -1.38 4.66 10.14
C CYS A 121 -0.28 5.34 10.96
N MET A 122 0.74 5.89 10.30
CA MET A 122 1.80 6.66 10.95
C MET A 122 1.24 7.89 11.68
N GLU A 123 0.33 8.64 11.04
CA GLU A 123 -0.32 9.81 11.64
C GLU A 123 -1.08 9.43 12.92
N GLU A 124 -1.89 8.38 12.85
CA GLU A 124 -2.68 7.90 13.98
C GLU A 124 -1.80 7.35 15.12
N LEU A 125 -0.69 6.68 14.81
CA LEU A 125 0.22 6.11 15.81
C LEU A 125 1.08 7.17 16.50
N THR A 126 1.55 8.20 15.78
CA THR A 126 2.51 9.18 16.33
C THR A 126 1.90 10.55 16.63
N ASN A 127 0.64 10.80 16.25
CA ASN A 127 0.00 12.13 16.28
C ASN A 127 0.80 13.22 15.54
N LYS A 128 1.60 12.83 14.54
CA LYS A 128 2.35 13.76 13.66
C LYS A 128 1.64 13.84 12.30
N PRO A 129 1.62 15.01 11.64
CA PRO A 129 0.97 15.13 10.34
C PRO A 129 1.82 14.46 9.25
N TYR A 130 1.36 13.34 8.71
CA TYR A 130 1.96 12.72 7.51
C TYR A 130 1.05 12.89 6.30
N LYS A 131 1.64 13.24 5.16
CA LYS A 131 0.93 13.43 3.89
C LYS A 131 1.66 12.74 2.76
N ILE A 132 0.86 12.17 1.86
CA ILE A 132 1.34 11.69 0.57
C ILE A 132 1.76 12.91 -0.27
N LYS A 133 3.01 12.93 -0.75
CA LYS A 133 3.47 13.96 -1.70
C LYS A 133 3.31 13.46 -3.12
N LEU A 134 2.77 14.33 -3.97
CA LEU A 134 2.60 14.06 -5.40
C LEU A 134 3.91 14.31 -6.14
N TRP A 135 4.24 13.39 -7.04
CA TRP A 135 5.19 13.60 -8.12
C TRP A 135 4.56 14.48 -9.18
N ASP A 136 5.29 15.50 -9.64
CA ASP A 136 4.89 16.41 -10.72
C ASP A 136 3.44 16.93 -10.59
N LYS A 137 3.04 17.26 -9.35
CA LYS A 137 1.71 17.76 -8.93
C LYS A 137 0.51 16.83 -9.12
N ASN A 138 0.60 15.76 -9.90
CA ASN A 138 -0.57 14.95 -10.28
C ASN A 138 -0.43 13.44 -9.99
N LYS A 139 0.76 12.93 -9.71
CA LYS A 139 0.99 11.48 -9.59
C LYS A 139 1.33 11.07 -8.16
N VAL A 140 0.60 10.12 -7.60
CA VAL A 140 0.96 9.53 -6.29
C VAL A 140 2.09 8.51 -6.44
N ILE A 141 2.09 7.75 -7.54
CA ILE A 141 3.09 6.73 -7.84
C ILE A 141 3.81 7.04 -9.14
N ILE A 142 5.12 6.86 -9.15
CA ILE A 142 5.92 6.70 -10.37
C ILE A 142 6.48 5.28 -10.43
N LYS A 143 6.64 4.75 -11.64
CA LYS A 143 7.25 3.42 -11.87
C LYS A 143 8.63 3.62 -12.46
N GLU A 144 9.66 3.20 -11.75
CA GLU A 144 11.05 3.40 -12.16
C GLU A 144 11.93 2.28 -11.61
N ASN A 145 12.85 1.76 -12.43
CA ASN A 145 13.80 0.69 -12.07
C ASN A 145 13.15 -0.56 -11.46
N GLY A 146 11.92 -0.87 -11.86
CA GLY A 146 11.15 -2.02 -11.37
C GLY A 146 10.43 -1.81 -10.03
N TYR A 147 10.36 -0.57 -9.53
CA TYR A 147 9.68 -0.21 -8.29
C TYR A 147 8.53 0.76 -8.55
N CYS A 148 7.48 0.66 -7.73
CA CYS A 148 6.46 1.68 -7.56
C CYS A 148 6.90 2.62 -6.42
N TRP A 149 7.27 3.84 -6.76
CA TRP A 149 7.74 4.84 -5.80
C TRP A 149 6.64 5.82 -5.39
N PHE A 150 6.51 6.06 -4.09
CA PHE A 150 5.65 7.09 -3.51
C PHE A 150 6.40 7.82 -2.38
N ARG A 151 5.84 8.94 -1.93
CA ARG A 151 6.46 9.78 -0.89
C ARG A 151 5.53 10.07 0.27
N ILE A 152 6.02 9.94 1.49
CA ILE A 152 5.31 10.27 2.73
C ILE A 152 6.17 11.23 3.55
N LYS A 153 5.60 12.36 3.96
CA LYS A 153 6.27 13.37 4.81
C LYS A 153 5.32 13.97 5.83
#